data_AF-A0AA51MKY4-F1
#
_entry.id   AF-A0AA51MKY4-F1
#
_cell.length_a   1.000
_cell.length_b   1.000
_cell.length_c   1.000
_cell.angle_alpha   90.00
_cell.angle_beta   90.00
_cell.angle_gamma   90.00
#
_symmetry.space_group_name_H-M   'P 1'
#
loop_
_entity.id
_entity.type
_entity.pdbx_description
1 polymer ?
#
loop_
_entity_poly.entity_id
_entity_poly.type
_entity_poly.pdbx_seq_one_letter_code
_entity_poly.pdbx_strand_id
1 'polypeptide(L)'
;MKSATTSQMLPFDEMPYDPEDAEAVADFWEGATISHQGRVIGKATRGKQREAVKIAVSIRLSPDVLEYFKRGGDGWQTRLDDVLKSYVADHQQAA
;
A
#
# COMPACT_ATOMS: atom_id res chain seq x y z
N MET A 1 -4.24 27.31 2.52
CA MET A 1 -5.09 26.46 3.38
C MET A 1 -5.53 25.27 2.53
N LYS A 2 -5.18 24.03 2.89
CA LYS A 2 -5.50 22.84 2.07
C LYS A 2 -6.90 22.39 2.46
N SER A 3 -7.88 22.54 1.57
CA SER A 3 -9.26 22.13 1.81
C SER A 3 -9.32 20.61 2.00
N ALA A 4 -9.83 20.17 3.15
CA ALA A 4 -10.20 18.78 3.35
C ALA A 4 -11.29 18.44 2.33
N THR A 5 -10.99 17.57 1.37
CA THR A 5 -12.01 16.94 0.53
C THR A 5 -12.76 15.97 1.42
N THR A 6 -13.71 16.50 2.19
CA THR A 6 -14.70 15.68 2.88
C THR A 6 -15.60 15.10 1.79
N SER A 7 -15.59 13.79 1.62
CA SER A 7 -16.51 13.13 0.70
C SER A 7 -17.92 13.37 1.23
N GLN A 8 -18.67 14.26 0.60
CA GLN A 8 -20.04 14.55 0.98
C GLN A 8 -20.85 13.26 0.83
N MET A 9 -21.37 12.73 1.94
CA MET A 9 -22.26 11.58 1.93
C MET A 9 -23.55 12.00 1.21
N LEU A 10 -23.94 11.27 0.16
CA LEU A 10 -25.20 11.54 -0.54
C LEU A 10 -26.37 11.31 0.42
N PRO A 11 -27.47 12.09 0.33
CA PRO A 11 -28.69 11.78 1.07
C PRO A 11 -29.19 10.38 0.68
N PHE A 12 -29.69 9.63 1.67
CA PHE A 12 -30.04 8.20 1.51
C PHE A 12 -31.03 7.93 0.37
N ASP A 13 -31.91 8.89 0.09
CA ASP A 13 -32.97 8.83 -0.94
C ASP A 13 -32.42 8.99 -2.39
N GLU A 14 -31.15 9.36 -2.56
CA GLU A 14 -30.47 9.48 -3.86
C GLU A 14 -29.41 8.39 -4.09
N MET A 15 -29.33 7.39 -3.20
CA MET A 15 -28.43 6.27 -3.43
C MET A 15 -28.94 5.40 -4.61
N PRO A 16 -28.06 5.02 -5.56
CA PRO A 16 -28.48 4.28 -6.76
C PRO A 16 -28.93 2.84 -6.48
N TYR A 17 -28.84 2.39 -5.22
CA TYR A 17 -29.30 1.10 -4.72
C TYR A 17 -29.63 1.24 -3.22
N ASP A 18 -30.50 0.36 -2.69
CA ASP A 18 -30.76 0.24 -1.26
C ASP A 18 -29.58 -0.47 -0.59
N PRO A 19 -28.83 0.19 0.32
CA PRO A 19 -27.68 -0.42 0.98
C PRO A 19 -28.03 -1.52 1.99
N GLU A 20 -29.29 -1.61 2.44
CA GLU A 20 -29.74 -2.65 3.38
C GLU A 20 -30.26 -3.92 2.64
N ASP A 21 -30.44 -3.84 1.31
CA ASP A 21 -30.74 -4.98 0.45
C ASP A 21 -29.44 -5.56 -0.15
N ALA A 22 -29.07 -6.75 0.34
CA ALA A 22 -27.86 -7.44 -0.09
C ALA A 22 -27.86 -7.82 -1.59
N GLU A 23 -29.02 -8.07 -2.19
CA GLU A 23 -29.13 -8.39 -3.62
C GLU A 23 -28.91 -7.12 -4.46
N ALA A 24 -29.53 -6.01 -4.09
CA ALA A 24 -29.34 -4.71 -4.75
C ALA A 24 -27.88 -4.22 -4.66
N VAL A 25 -27.23 -4.45 -3.51
CA VAL A 25 -25.79 -4.17 -3.33
C VAL A 25 -24.96 -5.06 -4.27
N ALA A 26 -25.24 -6.37 -4.33
CA ALA A 26 -24.49 -7.30 -5.17
C ALA A 26 -24.59 -6.94 -6.65
N ASP A 27 -25.80 -6.66 -7.14
CA ASP A 27 -26.07 -6.29 -8.53
C ASP A 27 -25.35 -5.00 -8.94
N PHE A 28 -25.34 -3.99 -8.06
CA PHE A 28 -24.63 -2.74 -8.32
C PHE A 28 -23.10 -2.94 -8.43
N TRP A 29 -22.54 -3.88 -7.68
CA TRP A 29 -21.11 -4.16 -7.65
C TRP A 29 -20.64 -5.22 -8.67
N GLU A 30 -21.53 -6.03 -9.24
CA GLU A 30 -21.19 -7.13 -10.17
C GLU A 30 -20.43 -6.65 -11.44
N GLY A 31 -20.67 -5.40 -11.85
CA GLY A 31 -20.06 -4.76 -13.02
C GLY A 31 -19.21 -3.51 -12.72
N ALA A 32 -18.97 -3.20 -11.45
CA ALA A 32 -18.36 -1.93 -11.06
C ALA A 32 -16.98 -1.72 -11.73
N THR A 33 -16.85 -0.58 -12.40
CA THR A 33 -15.68 -0.23 -13.19
C THR A 33 -14.93 0.91 -12.52
N ILE A 34 -13.62 0.75 -12.30
CA ILE A 34 -12.79 1.84 -11.77
C ILE A 34 -12.46 2.78 -12.94
N SER A 35 -12.83 4.05 -12.81
CA SER A 35 -12.40 5.10 -13.73
C SER A 35 -11.38 6.03 -13.06
N HIS A 36 -10.31 6.38 -13.76
CA HIS A 36 -9.40 7.45 -13.38
C HIS A 36 -9.35 8.49 -14.50
N GLN A 37 -9.63 9.75 -14.18
CA GLN A 37 -9.64 10.88 -15.13
C GLN A 37 -10.50 10.62 -16.39
N GLY A 38 -11.69 10.04 -16.21
CA GLY A 38 -12.63 9.78 -17.31
C GLY A 38 -12.29 8.55 -18.17
N ARG A 39 -11.20 7.82 -17.87
CA ARG A 39 -10.85 6.56 -18.53
C ARG A 39 -11.11 5.38 -17.62
N VAL A 40 -11.80 4.37 -18.15
CA VAL A 40 -11.95 3.06 -17.50
C VAL A 40 -10.58 2.37 -17.41
N ILE A 41 -10.12 2.12 -16.18
CA ILE A 41 -8.81 1.50 -15.88
C ILE A 41 -8.92 0.03 -15.46
N GLY A 42 -10.13 -0.49 -15.30
CA GLY A 42 -10.36 -1.92 -15.06
C GLY A 42 -11.62 -2.18 -14.23
N LYS A 43 -11.88 -3.46 -13.97
CA LYS A 43 -12.93 -3.88 -13.02
C LYS A 43 -12.47 -3.57 -11.59
N ALA A 44 -13.42 -3.20 -10.73
CA ALA A 44 -13.18 -2.95 -9.32
C ALA A 44 -12.94 -4.26 -8.53
N THR A 45 -11.87 -4.98 -8.88
CA THR A 45 -11.40 -6.09 -8.07
C THR A 45 -10.34 -5.57 -7.10
N ARG A 46 -10.45 -5.95 -5.82
CA ARG A 46 -9.35 -5.75 -4.87
C ARG A 46 -8.15 -6.49 -5.43
N GLY A 47 -7.12 -5.77 -5.84
CA GLY A 47 -5.89 -6.37 -6.34
C GLY A 47 -5.36 -7.37 -5.30
N LYS A 48 -4.83 -8.51 -5.77
CA LYS A 48 -4.16 -9.50 -4.92
C LYS A 48 -3.15 -8.74 -4.04
N GLN A 49 -3.28 -8.86 -2.72
CA GLN A 49 -2.31 -8.31 -1.80
C GLN A 49 -0.95 -8.89 -2.21
N ARG A 50 -0.05 -8.04 -2.72
CA ARG A 50 1.33 -8.45 -2.99
C ARG A 50 1.85 -8.96 -1.66
N GLU A 51 2.33 -10.20 -1.65
CA GLU A 51 2.78 -10.91 -0.46
C GLU A 51 3.64 -9.99 0.41
N ALA A 52 3.53 -10.11 1.73
CA ALA A 52 4.43 -9.41 2.63
C ALA A 52 5.82 -10.07 2.52
N VAL A 53 6.60 -9.69 1.50
CA VAL A 53 7.94 -10.25 1.22
C VAL A 53 8.91 -9.97 2.37
N LYS A 54 8.61 -9.01 3.24
CA LYS A 54 9.47 -8.59 4.35
C LYS A 54 8.94 -9.12 5.67
N ILE A 55 9.77 -9.92 6.34
CA ILE A 55 9.51 -10.38 7.71
C ILE A 55 10.04 -9.32 8.67
N ALA A 56 9.19 -8.83 9.57
CA ALA A 56 9.62 -7.91 10.61
C ALA A 56 10.46 -8.66 11.65
N VAL A 57 11.74 -8.32 11.75
CA VAL A 57 12.66 -8.92 12.73
C VAL A 57 13.26 -7.80 13.59
N SER A 58 13.35 -8.04 14.89
CA SER A 58 14.04 -7.15 15.83
C SER A 58 15.49 -7.59 15.98
N ILE A 59 16.42 -6.80 15.44
CA ILE A 59 17.86 -7.04 15.56
C ILE A 59 18.52 -5.91 16.36
N ARG A 60 19.57 -6.24 17.11
CA ARG A 60 20.40 -5.23 17.80
C ARG A 60 21.53 -4.80 16.88
N LEU A 61 21.67 -3.49 16.68
CA LEU A 61 22.72 -2.88 15.89
C LEU A 61 23.60 -2.02 16.79
N SER A 62 24.89 -1.91 16.46
CA SER A 62 25.80 -1.00 17.14
C SER A 62 25.34 0.46 16.98
N PRO A 63 25.55 1.33 17.98
CA PRO A 63 25.14 2.74 17.92
C PRO A 63 25.69 3.47 16.70
N ASP A 64 26.97 3.26 16.37
CA ASP A 64 27.64 3.94 15.24
C ASP A 64 26.98 3.63 13.89
N VAL A 65 26.52 2.38 13.72
CA VAL A 65 25.83 1.93 12.52
C VAL A 65 24.46 2.61 12.42
N LEU A 66 23.70 2.64 13.52
CA LEU A 66 22.40 3.30 13.56
C LEU A 66 22.51 4.80 13.26
N GLU A 67 23.47 5.50 13.88
CA GLU A 67 23.69 6.93 13.67
C GLU A 67 24.08 7.23 12.22
N TYR A 68 24.94 6.40 11.61
CA TYR A 68 25.33 6.56 10.21
C TYR A 68 24.12 6.52 9.26
N PHE A 69 23.25 5.52 9.41
CA PHE A 69 22.08 5.38 8.53
C PHE A 69 21.01 6.42 8.83
N LYS A 70 20.75 6.73 10.11
CA LYS A 70 19.76 7.75 10.52
C LYS A 70 20.11 9.14 10.03
N ARG A 71 21.40 9.50 9.95
CA ARG A 71 21.84 10.78 9.37
C ARG A 71 21.33 10.97 7.93
N GLY A 72 21.06 9.88 7.22
CA GLY A 72 20.50 9.91 5.88
C GLY A 72 19.04 10.39 5.80
N GLY A 73 18.32 10.49 6.92
CA GLY A 73 16.91 10.87 6.98
C GLY A 73 15.95 9.71 6.69
N ASP A 74 14.78 10.03 6.15
CA ASP A 74 13.73 9.05 5.86
C ASP A 74 14.22 7.89 4.98
N GLY A 75 13.67 6.70 5.20
CA GLY A 75 14.09 5.49 4.48
C GLY A 75 15.46 4.94 4.88
N TRP A 76 16.02 5.34 6.02
CA TRP A 76 17.28 4.76 6.52
C TRP A 76 17.22 3.23 6.71
N GLN A 77 16.07 2.68 7.10
CA GLN A 77 15.85 1.24 7.21
C GLN A 77 15.90 0.55 5.84
N THR A 78 15.36 1.18 4.80
CA THR A 78 15.43 0.66 3.43
C THR A 78 16.86 0.63 2.93
N ARG A 79 17.63 1.70 3.18
CA ARG A 79 19.06 1.73 2.86
C ARG A 79 19.85 0.64 3.59
N LEU A 80 19.53 0.38 4.86
CA LEU A 80 20.13 -0.73 5.60
C LEU A 80 19.79 -2.09 4.97
N ASP A 81 18.53 -2.32 4.60
CA ASP A 81 18.07 -3.55 3.91
C ASP A 81 18.83 -3.77 2.59
N ASP A 82 19.04 -2.71 1.80
CA ASP A 82 19.75 -2.80 0.52
C ASP A 82 21.24 -3.13 0.69
N VAL A 83 21.89 -2.57 1.71
CA VAL A 83 23.29 -2.91 2.06
C VAL A 83 23.41 -4.38 2.47
N LEU A 84 22.48 -4.87 3.30
CA LEU A 84 22.47 -6.28 3.73
C LEU A 84 22.28 -7.22 2.53
N LYS A 85 21.42 -6.86 1.57
CA LYS A 85 21.24 -7.65 0.33
C LYS A 85 22.52 -7.70 -0.50
N SER A 86 23.19 -6.57 -0.70
CA SER A 86 24.45 -6.52 -1.44
C SER A 86 25.50 -7.40 -0.76
N TYR A 87 25.64 -7.26 0.56
CA TYR A 87 26.59 -8.06 1.33
C TYR A 87 26.34 -9.57 1.17
N VAL A 88 25.08 -10.01 1.26
CA VAL A 88 24.72 -11.42 1.05
C VAL A 88 25.04 -11.85 -0.38
N ALA A 89 24.67 -11.06 -1.40
CA ALA A 89 24.95 -11.40 -2.79
C ALA A 89 26.45 -11.57 -3.06
N ASP A 90 27.28 -10.67 -2.54
CA ASP A 90 28.74 -10.72 -2.70
C ASP A 90 29.35 -11.96 -2.02
N HIS A 91 28.87 -12.31 -0.81
CA HIS A 91 29.38 -13.47 -0.06
C HIS A 91 28.83 -14.81 -0.55
N GLN A 92 27.73 -14.82 -1.30
CA GLN A 92 27.23 -16.02 -1.98
C GLN A 92 27.99 -16.30 -3.27
N GLN A 93 28.65 -15.31 -3.88
CA GLN A 93 29.45 -15.49 -5.10
C GLN A 93 30.88 -15.95 -4.83
N ALA A 94 31.37 -15.75 -3.60
CA ALA A 94 32.71 -16.15 -3.18
C ALA A 94 32.79 -17.59 -2.62
N ALA A 95 31.65 -18.28 -2.49
CA ALA A 95 31.52 -19.65 -2.00
C ALA A 95 31.18 -20.61 -3.15
#